data_AF-A0A377DNT2-F1
#
_entry.id   AF-A0A377DNT2-F1
#
_cell.length_a   1.000
_cell.length_b   1.000
_cell.length_c   1.000
_cell.angle_alpha   90.00
_cell.angle_beta   90.00
_cell.angle_gamma   90.00
#
_symmetry.space_group_name_H-M   'P 1'
#
loop_
_entity.id
_entity.type
_entity.pdbx_description
1 polymer ?
#
loop_
_entity_poly.entity_id
_entity_poly.type
_entity_poly.pdbx_seq_one_letter_code
_entity_poly.pdbx_strand_id
1 'polypeptide(L)'
;MRWQGRRESDNVEDRRNSSGGPSMGGPGFRLPSGKGGLILLIVVLVAGYYGVDLTGLMTGQPVSQQQSTRSISPNEDEAAKFTSVILATTEDTWGQQFEKMGKTYQQPKLVMYRGMTRTGCGAGQSIMGPFYCPADGTVYIDLSFYDDMKDKLGADGDFAQGYVIAHEVGHHVQKLLGIEPKVRQLQQNATQAEVNRLSVRMELQADCFAGVWGHSMQQQGVSGNRRSGRGAERGAGHRR
;
A
#
# COMPACT_ATOMS: atom_id res chain seq x y z
N MET A 1 12.37 10.10 -8.35
CA MET A 1 13.23 9.73 -7.19
C MET A 1 14.30 8.76 -7.69
N ARG A 2 15.54 8.76 -7.18
CA ARG A 2 16.57 7.80 -7.62
C ARG A 2 16.51 6.52 -6.77
N TRP A 3 15.64 5.58 -7.16
CA TRP A 3 15.38 4.36 -6.39
C TRP A 3 15.95 3.09 -7.04
N GLN A 4 16.14 3.07 -8.36
CA GLN A 4 16.63 1.89 -9.07
C GLN A 4 18.04 1.48 -8.60
N GLY A 5 18.23 0.17 -8.38
CA GLY A 5 19.50 -0.40 -7.91
C GLY A 5 19.75 -0.27 -6.40
N ARG A 6 18.78 0.24 -5.62
CA ARG A 6 18.83 0.22 -4.16
C ARG A 6 18.39 -1.13 -3.58
N ARG A 7 18.67 -1.33 -2.29
CA ARG A 7 18.22 -2.49 -1.51
C ARG A 7 16.69 -2.59 -1.55
N GLU A 8 16.20 -3.80 -1.81
CA GLU A 8 14.81 -4.21 -1.67
C GLU A 8 14.56 -4.79 -0.26
N SER A 9 13.33 -4.71 0.24
CA SER A 9 12.98 -5.26 1.56
C SER A 9 12.68 -6.75 1.45
N ASP A 10 13.17 -7.52 2.42
CA ASP A 10 12.85 -8.95 2.57
C ASP A 10 11.50 -9.18 3.28
N ASN A 11 10.82 -8.12 3.73
CA ASN A 11 9.54 -8.18 4.45
C ASN A 11 8.31 -8.02 3.55
N VAL A 12 8.47 -8.24 2.24
CA VAL A 12 7.42 -8.07 1.24
C VAL A 12 6.80 -9.41 0.84
N GLU A 13 5.48 -9.48 0.88
CA GLU A 13 4.68 -10.57 0.36
C GLU A 13 3.92 -10.10 -0.89
N ASP A 14 4.22 -10.72 -2.02
CA ASP A 14 3.57 -10.40 -3.30
C ASP A 14 2.35 -11.30 -3.54
N ARG A 15 1.15 -10.71 -3.46
CA ARG A 15 -0.13 -11.37 -3.71
C ARG A 15 -0.81 -10.87 -4.99
N ARG A 16 -0.08 -10.20 -5.89
CA ARG A 16 -0.65 -9.63 -7.14
C ARG A 16 -1.24 -10.72 -8.05
N ASN A 17 -0.68 -11.93 -8.00
CA ASN A 17 -1.14 -13.10 -8.75
C ASN A 17 -2.09 -14.02 -7.98
N SER A 18 -2.30 -13.74 -6.69
CA SER A 18 -3.22 -14.53 -5.89
C SER A 18 -4.63 -14.17 -6.32
N SER A 19 -5.27 -15.08 -7.07
CA SER A 19 -6.70 -15.04 -7.36
C SER A 19 -7.49 -15.29 -6.06
N GLY A 20 -7.41 -14.34 -5.13
CA GLY A 20 -8.01 -14.38 -3.80
C GLY A 20 -9.44 -13.87 -3.80
N GLY A 21 -10.23 -14.24 -4.81
CA GLY A 21 -11.69 -14.19 -4.65
C GLY A 21 -12.10 -15.19 -3.56
N PRO A 22 -13.17 -14.94 -2.79
CA PRO A 22 -13.70 -15.98 -1.90
C PRO A 22 -13.98 -17.23 -2.74
N SER A 23 -13.21 -18.29 -2.50
CA SER A 23 -13.44 -19.60 -3.09
C SER A 23 -14.82 -20.07 -2.65
N MET A 24 -15.82 -19.87 -3.51
CA MET A 24 -17.10 -20.58 -3.52
C MET A 24 -16.87 -22.01 -4.08
N GLY A 25 -15.79 -22.67 -3.63
CA GLY A 25 -15.35 -23.99 -4.06
C GLY A 25 -15.41 -25.02 -2.93
N GLY A 26 -16.41 -24.91 -2.06
CA GLY A 26 -16.79 -25.98 -1.13
C GLY A 26 -17.82 -26.91 -1.78
N PRO A 27 -17.79 -28.23 -1.51
CA PRO A 27 -18.70 -29.17 -2.14
C PRO A 27 -20.14 -28.92 -1.66
N GLY A 28 -20.97 -28.37 -2.54
CA GLY A 28 -22.43 -28.34 -2.39
C GLY A 28 -23.05 -26.97 -2.24
N PHE A 29 -22.99 -26.12 -3.27
CA PHE A 29 -23.95 -25.01 -3.41
C PHE A 29 -25.16 -25.51 -4.21
N ARG A 30 -26.13 -26.14 -3.53
CA ARG A 30 -27.44 -26.40 -4.13
C ARG A 30 -28.19 -25.07 -4.23
N LEU A 31 -28.49 -24.67 -5.47
CA LEU A 31 -29.31 -23.50 -5.79
C LEU A 31 -30.65 -23.58 -5.01
N PRO A 32 -31.00 -22.59 -4.17
CA PRO A 32 -32.35 -22.47 -3.65
C PRO A 32 -33.24 -21.98 -4.79
N SER A 33 -34.22 -22.78 -5.17
CA SER A 33 -35.25 -22.40 -6.13
C SER A 33 -36.15 -21.31 -5.51
N GLY A 34 -35.80 -20.05 -5.72
CA GLY A 34 -36.62 -18.88 -5.35
C GLY A 34 -35.79 -17.60 -5.29
N LYS A 35 -36.34 -16.46 -5.78
CA LYS A 35 -35.81 -15.07 -5.80
C LYS A 35 -34.30 -14.84 -6.05
N GLY A 36 -33.52 -15.87 -6.41
CA GLY A 36 -32.08 -15.83 -6.69
C GLY A 36 -31.73 -15.42 -8.11
N GLY A 37 -32.73 -15.24 -8.98
CA GLY A 37 -32.54 -14.82 -10.37
C GLY A 37 -31.89 -13.43 -10.49
N LEU A 38 -32.13 -12.53 -9.53
CA LEU A 38 -31.54 -11.19 -9.53
C LEU A 38 -30.06 -11.22 -9.18
N ILE A 39 -29.64 -12.07 -8.24
CA ILE A 39 -28.23 -12.24 -7.87
C ILE A 39 -27.47 -12.89 -9.04
N LEU A 40 -28.05 -13.91 -9.67
CA LEU A 40 -27.45 -14.55 -10.84
C LEU A 40 -27.31 -13.57 -12.01
N LEU A 41 -28.32 -12.72 -12.24
CA LEU A 41 -28.30 -11.71 -13.30
C LEU A 41 -27.24 -10.62 -13.04
N ILE A 42 -27.07 -10.19 -11.78
CA ILE A 42 -26.00 -9.26 -11.40
C ILE A 42 -24.62 -9.91 -11.60
N VAL A 43 -24.44 -11.17 -11.20
CA VAL A 43 -23.18 -11.90 -11.40
C VAL A 43 -22.87 -12.08 -12.89
N VAL A 44 -23.88 -12.38 -13.72
CA VAL A 44 -23.75 -12.50 -15.18
C VAL A 44 -23.43 -11.15 -15.83
N LEU A 45 -24.06 -10.05 -15.39
CA LEU A 45 -23.78 -8.70 -15.91
C LEU A 45 -22.37 -8.24 -15.55
N VAL A 46 -21.94 -8.47 -14.30
CA VAL A 46 -20.58 -8.14 -13.85
C VAL A 46 -19.56 -8.99 -14.59
N ALA A 47 -19.77 -10.31 -14.69
CA ALA A 47 -18.85 -11.20 -15.42
C ALA A 47 -18.80 -10.91 -16.93
N GLY A 48 -19.93 -10.56 -17.55
CA GLY A 48 -20.00 -10.13 -18.95
C GLY A 48 -19.32 -8.77 -19.19
N TYR A 49 -19.43 -7.82 -18.26
CA TYR A 49 -18.71 -6.54 -18.31
C TYR A 49 -17.18 -6.74 -18.27
N TYR A 50 -16.69 -7.76 -17.56
CA TYR A 50 -15.27 -8.14 -17.52
C TYR A 50 -14.85 -9.16 -18.59
N GLY A 51 -15.71 -9.45 -19.57
CA GLY A 51 -15.36 -10.28 -20.73
C GLY A 51 -15.19 -11.78 -20.43
N VAL A 52 -15.76 -12.27 -19.33
CA VAL A 52 -15.74 -13.70 -18.98
C VAL A 52 -16.75 -14.45 -19.85
N ASP A 53 -16.33 -15.54 -20.49
CA ASP A 53 -17.21 -16.40 -21.27
C ASP A 53 -18.12 -17.24 -20.34
N LEU A 54 -19.42 -16.94 -20.38
CA LEU A 54 -20.44 -17.57 -19.54
C LEU A 54 -21.22 -18.66 -20.28
N THR A 55 -20.82 -19.03 -21.50
CA THR A 55 -21.46 -20.10 -22.29
C THR A 55 -21.57 -21.41 -21.50
N GLY A 56 -20.57 -21.76 -20.68
CA GLY A 56 -20.61 -22.94 -19.82
C GLY A 56 -21.74 -22.96 -18.78
N LEU A 57 -22.19 -21.78 -18.32
CA LEU A 57 -23.31 -21.65 -17.37
C LEU A 57 -24.68 -21.83 -18.05
N MET A 58 -24.77 -21.56 -19.36
CA MET A 58 -25.96 -21.80 -20.19
C MET A 58 -26.06 -23.24 -20.71
N THR A 59 -24.93 -23.93 -20.93
CA THR A 59 -24.90 -25.29 -21.48
C THR A 59 -24.81 -26.39 -20.43
N GLY A 60 -24.69 -26.04 -19.14
CA GLY A 60 -24.58 -27.00 -18.03
C GLY A 60 -23.25 -27.76 -17.99
N GLN A 61 -22.24 -27.30 -18.72
CA GLN A 61 -20.90 -27.88 -18.68
C GLN A 61 -20.13 -27.34 -17.47
N PRO A 62 -19.25 -28.15 -16.83
CA PRO A 62 -18.40 -27.64 -15.77
C PRO A 62 -17.56 -26.49 -16.32
N VAL A 63 -17.78 -25.29 -15.77
CA VAL A 63 -16.95 -24.12 -16.07
C VAL A 63 -15.56 -24.49 -15.58
N SER A 64 -14.65 -24.84 -16.49
CA SER A 64 -13.24 -24.86 -16.12
C SER A 64 -12.91 -23.42 -15.75
N GLN A 65 -12.64 -23.17 -14.47
CA GLN A 65 -11.87 -22.00 -14.08
C GLN A 65 -10.52 -22.14 -14.78
N GLN A 66 -10.44 -21.62 -16.00
CA GLN A 66 -9.17 -21.27 -16.58
C GLN A 66 -8.67 -20.18 -15.64
N GLN A 67 -7.81 -20.59 -14.70
CA GLN A 67 -7.09 -19.71 -13.82
C GLN A 67 -6.31 -18.79 -14.76
N SER A 68 -6.92 -17.66 -15.10
CA SER A 68 -6.29 -16.62 -15.87
C SER A 68 -5.17 -16.10 -14.98
N THR A 69 -4.00 -16.71 -15.09
CA THR A 69 -2.75 -16.12 -14.65
C THR A 69 -2.67 -14.81 -15.39
N ARG A 70 -3.10 -13.72 -14.74
CA ARG A 70 -2.89 -12.37 -15.25
C ARG A 70 -1.37 -12.27 -15.39
N SER A 71 -0.87 -12.23 -16.61
CA SER A 71 0.56 -12.08 -16.84
C SER A 71 0.96 -10.73 -16.26
N ILE A 72 1.83 -10.71 -15.26
CA ILE A 72 2.35 -9.47 -14.69
C ILE A 72 3.02 -8.70 -15.81
N SER A 73 2.58 -7.47 -16.05
CA SER A 73 3.22 -6.61 -17.04
C SER A 73 4.57 -6.09 -16.52
N PRO A 74 5.54 -5.77 -17.39
CA PRO A 74 6.82 -5.18 -16.95
C PRO A 74 6.66 -3.93 -16.07
N ASN A 75 5.63 -3.11 -16.33
CA ASN A 75 5.32 -1.92 -15.53
C ASN A 75 4.86 -2.29 -14.10
N GLU A 76 4.12 -3.38 -13.95
CA GLU A 76 3.69 -3.86 -12.64
C GLU A 76 4.87 -4.38 -11.82
N ASP A 77 5.85 -5.02 -12.45
CA ASP A 77 7.08 -5.43 -11.79
C ASP A 77 7.96 -4.25 -11.38
N GLU A 78 7.99 -3.19 -12.18
CA GLU A 78 8.65 -1.94 -11.78
C GLU A 78 7.97 -1.33 -10.55
N ALA A 79 6.64 -1.27 -10.53
CA ALA A 79 5.88 -0.80 -9.37
C ALA A 79 6.14 -1.64 -8.11
N ALA A 80 6.17 -2.97 -8.22
CA ALA A 80 6.45 -3.84 -7.09
C ALA A 80 7.87 -3.67 -6.54
N LYS A 81 8.88 -3.58 -7.43
CA LYS A 81 10.26 -3.29 -7.03
C LYS A 81 10.37 -1.92 -6.38
N PHE A 82 9.71 -0.91 -6.94
CA PHE A 82 9.64 0.41 -6.34
C PHE A 82 9.07 0.34 -4.92
N THR A 83 7.91 -0.30 -4.73
CA THR A 83 7.29 -0.47 -3.40
C THR A 83 8.24 -1.18 -2.43
N SER A 84 8.92 -2.24 -2.86
CA SER A 84 9.91 -2.97 -2.05
C SER A 84 11.10 -2.11 -1.63
N VAL A 85 11.65 -1.31 -2.55
CA VAL A 85 12.73 -0.35 -2.25
C VAL A 85 12.27 0.72 -1.28
N ILE A 86 11.07 1.28 -1.46
CA ILE A 86 10.56 2.29 -0.54
C ILE A 86 10.40 1.70 0.86
N LEU A 87 9.82 0.50 1.00
CA LEU A 87 9.74 -0.16 2.30
C LEU A 87 11.12 -0.29 2.94
N ALA A 88 12.12 -0.78 2.21
CA ALA A 88 13.50 -0.86 2.70
C ALA A 88 14.03 0.50 3.19
N THR A 89 13.77 1.59 2.46
CA THR A 89 14.20 2.92 2.89
C THR A 89 13.49 3.43 4.14
N THR A 90 12.23 3.03 4.37
CA THR A 90 11.51 3.33 5.61
C THR A 90 12.06 2.52 6.79
N GLU A 91 12.41 1.25 6.57
CA GLU A 91 13.05 0.40 7.57
C GLU A 91 14.39 0.98 8.01
N ASP A 92 15.22 1.39 7.06
CA ASP A 92 16.53 1.99 7.33
C ASP A 92 16.37 3.29 8.12
N THR A 93 15.40 4.13 7.74
CA THR A 93 15.15 5.41 8.39
C THR A 93 14.68 5.21 9.83
N TRP A 94 13.64 4.40 10.04
CA TRP A 94 13.07 4.22 11.37
C TRP A 94 13.93 3.35 12.27
N GLY A 95 14.69 2.39 11.71
CA GLY A 95 15.72 1.66 12.44
C GLY A 95 16.71 2.62 13.11
N GLN A 96 17.25 3.58 12.36
CA GLN A 96 18.15 4.61 12.90
C GLN A 96 17.48 5.52 13.95
N GLN A 97 16.20 5.89 13.76
CA GLN A 97 15.52 6.74 14.75
C GLN A 97 15.25 5.98 16.05
N PHE A 98 14.83 4.72 15.98
CA PHE A 98 14.58 3.90 17.16
C PHE A 98 15.86 3.60 17.93
N GLU A 99 16.96 3.34 17.23
CA GLU A 99 18.28 3.19 17.85
C GLU A 99 18.67 4.45 18.65
N LYS A 100 18.49 5.64 18.08
CA LYS A 100 18.72 6.92 18.79
C LYS A 100 17.81 7.12 20.00
N MET A 101 16.62 6.51 19.98
CA MET A 101 15.67 6.51 21.11
C MET A 101 15.96 5.40 22.14
N GLY A 102 16.99 4.56 21.94
CA GLY A 102 17.27 3.41 22.79
C GLY A 102 16.17 2.34 22.74
N LYS A 103 15.45 2.22 21.61
CA LYS A 103 14.36 1.27 21.40
C LYS A 103 14.70 0.33 20.24
N THR A 104 14.11 -0.86 20.25
CA THR A 104 14.18 -1.78 19.10
C THR A 104 13.08 -1.47 18.11
N TYR A 105 13.44 -1.25 16.84
CA TYR A 105 12.47 -1.16 15.75
C TYR A 105 12.05 -2.57 15.31
N GLN A 106 10.76 -2.86 15.37
CA GLN A 106 10.21 -4.04 14.71
C GLN A 106 9.82 -3.62 13.30
N GLN A 107 10.35 -4.27 12.27
CA GLN A 107 10.02 -3.90 10.89
C GLN A 107 8.59 -4.36 10.54
N PRO A 108 7.79 -3.55 9.83
CA PRO A 108 6.48 -3.98 9.37
C PRO A 108 6.62 -4.99 8.22
N LYS A 109 5.62 -5.85 8.08
CA LYS A 109 5.42 -6.61 6.84
C LYS A 109 4.75 -5.72 5.81
N LEU A 110 4.91 -6.02 4.53
CA LEU A 110 4.15 -5.39 3.46
C LEU A 110 3.53 -6.44 2.54
N VAL A 111 2.27 -6.26 2.20
CA VAL A 111 1.56 -7.09 1.23
C VAL A 111 1.18 -6.25 0.02
N MET A 112 1.65 -6.65 -1.16
CA MET A 112 1.22 -6.06 -2.44
C MET A 112 0.09 -6.89 -3.03
N TYR A 113 -0.96 -6.25 -3.51
CA TYR A 113 -2.09 -6.93 -4.15
C TYR A 113 -2.73 -6.05 -5.23
N ARG A 114 -3.75 -6.57 -5.91
CA ARG A 114 -4.62 -5.79 -6.80
C ARG A 114 -6.09 -6.04 -6.49
N GLY A 115 -6.87 -4.98 -6.28
CA GLY A 115 -8.32 -5.03 -6.11
C GLY A 115 -8.79 -5.44 -4.71
N MET A 116 -8.57 -6.70 -4.31
CA MET A 116 -8.99 -7.17 -2.98
C MET A 116 -8.02 -8.21 -2.43
N THR A 117 -7.79 -8.16 -1.11
CA THR A 117 -7.00 -9.18 -0.41
C THR A 117 -7.54 -9.43 0.99
N ARG A 118 -7.21 -10.59 1.56
CA ARG A 118 -7.51 -10.90 2.97
C ARG A 118 -6.47 -10.22 3.87
N THR A 119 -6.96 -9.61 4.95
CA THR A 119 -6.15 -8.79 5.87
C THR A 119 -6.50 -9.16 7.31
N GLY A 120 -5.60 -8.89 8.28
CA GLY A 120 -5.91 -9.06 9.70
C GLY A 120 -6.96 -8.10 10.24
N CYS A 121 -7.28 -7.04 9.49
CA CYS A 121 -8.26 -6.01 9.85
C CYS A 121 -9.60 -6.17 9.10
N GLY A 122 -9.74 -7.24 8.30
CA GLY A 122 -10.93 -7.54 7.50
C GLY A 122 -10.84 -7.07 6.05
N ALA A 123 -11.56 -7.76 5.15
CA ALA A 123 -11.45 -7.56 3.70
C ALA A 123 -11.90 -6.17 3.22
N GLY A 124 -12.81 -5.50 3.94
CA GLY A 124 -13.37 -4.20 3.54
C GLY A 124 -12.33 -3.07 3.49
N GLN A 125 -11.27 -3.15 4.29
CA GLN A 125 -10.20 -2.15 4.28
C GLN A 125 -9.42 -2.15 2.95
N SER A 126 -9.27 -3.32 2.32
CA SER A 126 -8.47 -3.45 1.08
C SER A 126 -9.05 -2.75 -0.15
N ILE A 127 -10.30 -2.32 -0.08
CA ILE A 127 -11.01 -1.63 -1.17
C ILE A 127 -10.77 -0.11 -1.10
N MET A 128 -10.33 0.42 0.04
CA MET A 128 -10.25 1.87 0.29
C MET A 128 -8.91 2.49 -0.12
N GLY A 129 -7.96 1.68 -0.60
CA GLY A 129 -6.61 2.11 -0.97
C GLY A 129 -5.55 1.48 -0.06
N PRO A 130 -4.29 1.97 -0.13
CA PRO A 130 -3.23 1.58 0.78
C PRO A 130 -3.59 1.84 2.25
N PHE A 131 -3.21 0.93 3.16
CA PHE A 131 -3.48 1.10 4.59
C PHE A 131 -2.54 0.25 5.46
N TYR A 132 -2.35 0.65 6.72
CA TYR A 132 -1.72 -0.16 7.76
C TYR A 132 -2.72 -0.89 8.65
N CYS A 133 -2.53 -2.20 8.87
CA CYS A 133 -3.32 -2.98 9.80
C CYS A 133 -2.59 -3.16 11.15
N PRO A 134 -3.06 -2.52 12.23
CA PRO A 134 -2.44 -2.69 13.54
C PRO A 134 -2.61 -4.08 14.14
N ALA A 135 -3.59 -4.87 13.71
CA ALA A 135 -3.83 -6.21 14.26
C ALA A 135 -2.72 -7.22 13.89
N ASP A 136 -2.19 -7.14 12.67
CA ASP A 136 -1.14 -8.03 12.17
C ASP A 136 0.21 -7.33 11.93
N GLY A 137 0.26 -5.99 12.04
CA GLY A 137 1.49 -5.23 11.81
C GLY A 137 1.91 -5.14 10.35
N THR A 138 0.95 -5.22 9.42
CA THR A 138 1.21 -5.26 7.97
C THR A 138 0.72 -4.01 7.27
N VAL A 139 1.54 -3.49 6.36
CA VAL A 139 1.17 -2.47 5.38
C VAL A 139 0.61 -3.16 4.14
N TYR A 140 -0.57 -2.76 3.70
CA TYR A 140 -1.24 -3.31 2.53
C TYR A 140 -1.24 -2.28 1.41
N ILE A 141 -0.67 -2.63 0.25
CA ILE A 141 -0.60 -1.74 -0.92
C ILE A 141 -1.35 -2.38 -2.08
N ASP A 142 -2.43 -1.74 -2.53
CA ASP A 142 -3.06 -2.06 -3.81
C ASP A 142 -2.27 -1.38 -4.93
N LEU A 143 -1.57 -2.13 -5.78
CA LEU A 143 -0.80 -1.53 -6.87
C LEU A 143 -1.68 -0.91 -7.97
N SER A 144 -2.97 -1.23 -8.02
CA SER A 144 -3.90 -0.51 -8.90
C SER A 144 -4.14 0.94 -8.47
N PHE A 145 -3.83 1.28 -7.21
CA PHE A 145 -3.84 2.66 -6.74
C PHE A 145 -2.79 3.53 -7.46
N TYR A 146 -1.70 2.94 -7.94
CA TYR A 146 -0.67 3.69 -8.67
C TYR A 146 -1.17 4.14 -10.04
N ASP A 147 -1.97 3.29 -10.69
CA ASP A 147 -2.65 3.63 -11.94
C ASP A 147 -3.65 4.78 -11.68
N ASP A 148 -4.42 4.69 -10.60
CA ASP A 148 -5.35 5.75 -10.20
C ASP A 148 -4.68 7.10 -9.92
N MET A 149 -3.53 7.11 -9.21
CA MET A 149 -2.77 8.35 -8.97
C MET A 149 -2.25 8.98 -10.26
N LYS A 150 -1.78 8.15 -11.20
CA LYS A 150 -1.30 8.60 -12.51
C LYS A 150 -2.44 9.15 -13.36
N ASP A 151 -3.51 8.38 -13.50
CA ASP A 151 -4.56 8.65 -14.47
C ASP A 151 -5.59 9.68 -13.98
N LYS A 152 -5.86 9.73 -12.67
CA LYS A 152 -6.91 10.59 -12.09
C LYS A 152 -6.38 11.84 -11.40
N LEU A 153 -5.19 11.78 -10.81
CA LEU A 153 -4.66 12.85 -9.95
C LEU A 153 -3.47 13.61 -10.57
N GLY A 154 -2.91 13.12 -11.68
CA GLY A 154 -1.69 13.68 -12.27
C GLY A 154 -0.49 13.65 -11.32
N ALA A 155 -0.51 12.76 -10.32
CA ALA A 155 0.50 12.62 -9.30
C ALA A 155 1.33 11.36 -9.58
N ASP A 156 2.10 11.38 -10.67
CA ASP A 156 2.90 10.26 -11.18
C ASP A 156 4.34 10.24 -10.64
N GLY A 157 4.71 11.20 -9.79
CA GLY A 157 6.06 11.29 -9.26
C GLY A 157 6.34 10.20 -8.22
N ASP A 158 7.43 9.45 -8.40
CA ASP A 158 7.91 8.43 -7.44
C ASP A 158 7.90 8.89 -5.98
N PHE A 159 8.17 10.18 -5.72
CA PHE A 159 8.16 10.70 -4.35
C PHE A 159 6.76 10.68 -3.72
N ALA A 160 5.72 11.02 -4.49
CA ALA A 160 4.34 10.99 -4.00
C ALA A 160 3.91 9.55 -3.68
N GLN A 161 4.22 8.60 -4.57
CA GLN A 161 3.92 7.17 -4.35
C GLN A 161 4.68 6.62 -3.13
N GLY A 162 5.97 6.99 -3.00
CA GLY A 162 6.78 6.58 -1.86
C GLY A 162 6.31 7.21 -0.55
N TYR A 163 5.81 8.44 -0.59
CA TYR A 163 5.25 9.12 0.58
C TYR A 163 4.01 8.41 1.12
N VAL A 164 3.15 7.86 0.25
CA VAL A 164 2.00 7.04 0.68
C VAL A 164 2.45 5.82 1.46
N ILE A 165 3.47 5.09 0.99
CA ILE A 165 4.02 3.94 1.74
C ILE A 165 4.60 4.41 3.08
N ALA A 166 5.33 5.53 3.08
CA ALA A 166 5.90 6.10 4.30
C ALA A 166 4.84 6.56 5.30
N HIS A 167 3.68 7.03 4.82
CA HIS A 167 2.51 7.37 5.65
C HIS A 167 1.97 6.12 6.35
N GLU A 168 1.77 5.01 5.63
CA GLU A 168 1.33 3.76 6.25
C GLU A 168 2.33 3.20 7.26
N VAL A 169 3.63 3.32 6.98
CA VAL A 169 4.69 3.01 7.96
C VAL A 169 4.66 3.99 9.14
N GLY A 170 4.21 5.23 8.94
CA GLY A 170 3.93 6.19 10.00
C GLY A 170 2.93 5.63 11.03
N HIS A 171 1.82 5.04 10.58
CA HIS A 171 0.89 4.35 11.48
C HIS A 171 1.52 3.16 12.22
N HIS A 172 2.41 2.42 11.55
CA HIS A 172 3.17 1.36 12.21
C HIS A 172 4.03 1.91 13.35
N VAL A 173 4.74 3.02 13.12
CA VAL A 173 5.54 3.70 14.13
C VAL A 173 4.67 4.21 15.28
N GLN A 174 3.49 4.77 14.99
CA GLN A 174 2.53 5.17 16.04
C GLN A 174 2.14 4.01 16.95
N LYS A 175 1.93 2.81 16.38
CA LYS A 175 1.66 1.59 17.15
C LYS A 175 2.86 1.23 18.03
N LEU A 176 4.07 1.19 17.48
CA LEU A 176 5.29 0.84 18.23
C LEU A 176 5.58 1.82 19.37
N LEU A 177 5.26 3.10 19.19
CA LEU A 177 5.41 4.12 20.22
C LEU A 177 4.25 4.16 21.23
N GLY A 178 3.23 3.30 21.08
CA GLY A 178 2.06 3.25 21.97
C GLY A 178 1.08 4.41 21.81
N ILE A 179 1.23 5.20 20.74
CA ILE A 179 0.36 6.34 20.45
C ILE A 179 -1.01 5.86 19.96
N GLU A 180 -1.00 4.88 19.06
CA GLU A 180 -2.25 4.37 18.48
C GLU A 180 -3.19 3.74 19.52
N PRO A 181 -2.71 2.87 20.44
CA PRO A 181 -3.54 2.36 21.51
C PRO A 181 -4.05 3.47 22.44
N LYS A 182 -3.22 4.50 22.68
CA LYS A 182 -3.61 5.62 23.53
C LYS A 182 -4.74 6.45 22.92
N VAL A 183 -4.68 6.73 21.62
CA VAL A 183 -5.75 7.42 20.90
C VAL A 183 -7.03 6.60 20.89
N ARG A 184 -6.96 5.29 20.64
CA ARG A 184 -8.14 4.40 20.73
C ARG A 184 -8.78 4.44 22.12
N GLN A 185 -7.98 4.44 23.18
CA GLN A 185 -8.48 4.54 24.55
C GLN A 185 -9.24 5.87 24.77
N LEU A 186 -8.70 6.98 24.27
CA LEU A 186 -9.35 8.29 24.37
C LEU A 186 -10.67 8.35 23.61
N GLN A 187 -10.77 7.64 22.47
CA GLN A 187 -11.98 7.62 21.64
C GLN A 187 -13.16 6.86 22.28
N GLN A 188 -12.92 5.88 23.16
CA GLN A 188 -13.98 5.00 23.70
C GLN A 188 -15.08 5.74 24.47
N ASN A 189 -14.75 6.86 25.12
CA ASN A 189 -15.69 7.65 25.92
C ASN A 189 -15.89 9.07 25.37
N ALA A 190 -15.46 9.31 24.13
CA ALA A 190 -15.48 10.61 23.51
C ALA A 190 -16.76 10.83 22.69
N THR A 191 -17.17 12.08 22.56
CA THR A 191 -18.20 12.48 21.61
C THR A 191 -17.73 12.25 20.17
N GLN A 192 -18.66 12.17 19.21
CA GLN A 192 -18.28 12.00 17.80
C GLN A 192 -17.34 13.10 17.29
N ALA A 193 -17.54 14.35 17.73
CA ALA A 193 -16.68 15.47 17.37
C ALA A 193 -15.24 15.28 17.89
N GLU A 194 -15.09 14.77 19.12
CA GLU A 194 -13.79 14.47 19.71
C GLU A 194 -13.13 13.26 19.05
N VAL A 195 -13.88 12.20 18.73
CA VAL A 195 -13.39 11.06 17.96
C VAL A 195 -12.81 11.53 16.64
N ASN A 196 -13.55 12.35 15.89
CA ASN A 196 -13.10 12.91 14.61
C ASN A 196 -11.82 13.75 14.77
N ARG A 197 -11.77 14.61 15.80
CA ARG A 197 -10.59 15.43 16.08
C ARG A 197 -9.36 14.58 16.42
N LEU A 198 -9.55 13.50 17.19
CA LEU A 198 -8.49 12.56 17.54
C LEU A 198 -8.00 11.80 16.31
N SER A 199 -8.91 11.35 15.43
CA SER A 199 -8.55 10.70 14.17
C SER A 199 -7.74 11.63 13.26
N VAL A 200 -8.20 12.87 13.04
CA VAL A 200 -7.45 13.85 12.21
C VAL A 200 -6.04 14.09 12.75
N ARG A 201 -5.87 14.16 14.08
CA ARG A 201 -4.53 14.30 14.69
C ARG A 201 -3.65 13.08 14.48
N MET A 202 -4.23 11.89 14.50
CA MET A 202 -3.50 10.65 14.22
C MET A 202 -3.01 10.62 12.77
N GLU A 203 -3.85 10.96 11.81
CA GLU A 203 -3.47 11.06 10.39
C GLU A 203 -2.36 12.10 10.16
N LEU A 204 -2.52 13.32 10.70
CA LEU A 204 -1.50 14.38 10.56
C LEU A 204 -0.16 14.00 11.22
N GLN A 205 -0.17 13.19 12.26
CA GLN A 205 1.06 12.69 12.85
C GLN A 205 1.70 11.59 11.99
N ALA A 206 0.92 10.72 11.35
CA ALA A 206 1.45 9.77 10.36
C ALA A 206 2.10 10.51 9.18
N ASP A 207 1.51 11.61 8.72
CA ASP A 207 2.12 12.51 7.74
C ASP A 207 3.43 13.14 8.25
N CYS A 208 3.46 13.62 9.50
CA CYS A 208 4.68 14.12 10.10
C CYS A 208 5.79 13.06 10.10
N PHE A 209 5.45 11.81 10.40
CA PHE A 209 6.35 10.66 10.37
C PHE A 209 6.81 10.30 8.95
N ALA A 210 5.91 10.36 7.95
CA ALA A 210 6.30 10.26 6.54
C ALA A 210 7.26 11.39 6.13
N GLY A 211 7.09 12.60 6.68
CA GLY A 211 8.00 13.73 6.51
C GLY A 211 9.42 13.45 7.03
N VAL A 212 9.57 12.71 8.14
CA VAL A 212 10.89 12.27 8.65
C VAL A 212 11.59 11.37 7.64
N TRP A 213 10.85 10.45 7.02
CA TRP A 213 11.35 9.64 5.91
C TRP A 213 11.69 10.49 4.68
N GLY A 214 10.82 11.42 4.28
CA GLY A 214 11.07 12.30 3.14
C GLY A 214 12.34 13.14 3.32
N HIS A 215 12.56 13.64 4.53
CA HIS A 215 13.79 14.35 4.90
C HIS A 215 15.03 13.43 4.85
N SER A 216 14.93 12.18 5.32
CA SER A 216 15.99 11.18 5.17
C SER A 216 16.35 10.94 3.69
N MET A 217 15.34 10.80 2.82
CA MET A 217 15.56 10.64 1.37
C MET A 217 16.21 11.86 0.73
N GLN A 218 15.86 13.07 1.17
CA GLN A 218 16.51 14.31 0.74
C GLN A 218 18.00 14.31 1.10
N GLN A 219 18.35 13.94 2.34
CA GLN A 219 19.74 13.90 2.81
C GLN A 219 20.59 12.88 2.05
N GLN A 220 20.01 11.72 1.72
CA GLN A 220 20.64 10.67 0.92
C GLN A 220 20.74 11.01 -0.57
N GLY A 221 20.22 12.16 -1.02
CA GLY A 221 20.24 12.58 -2.43
C GLY A 221 19.28 11.80 -3.33
N VAL A 222 18.29 11.13 -2.74
CA VAL A 222 17.33 10.24 -3.43
C VAL A 222 16.17 11.04 -4.03
N SER A 223 15.77 12.15 -3.38
CA SER A 223 14.66 13.01 -3.84
C SER A 223 14.99 13.91 -5.04
N GLY A 224 16.26 13.99 -5.48
CA GLY A 224 16.63 14.55 -6.78
C GLY A 224 16.26 16.02 -7.04
N ASN A 225 16.95 16.98 -6.42
CA ASN A 225 17.56 18.11 -7.15
C ASN A 225 18.81 18.61 -6.40
N ARG A 226 19.98 18.06 -6.74
CA ARG A 226 21.27 18.74 -6.54
C ARG A 226 21.78 19.19 -7.90
N ARG A 227 21.18 20.26 -8.44
CA ARG A 227 21.90 21.13 -9.37
C ARG A 227 22.60 22.22 -8.56
N SER A 228 23.93 22.23 -8.69
CA SER A 228 24.89 23.32 -8.45
C SER A 228 24.99 23.93 -7.03
N GLY A 229 26.15 23.76 -6.40
CA GLY A 229 26.48 24.47 -5.15
C GLY A 229 27.87 24.18 -4.57
N ARG A 230 28.76 23.50 -5.29
CA ARG A 230 30.18 23.37 -4.92
C ARG A 230 31.03 23.42 -6.18
N GLY A 231 31.37 24.63 -6.61
CA GLY A 231 32.22 24.85 -7.78
C GLY A 231 32.27 26.29 -8.27
N ALA A 232 32.42 27.28 -7.38
CA ALA A 232 32.72 28.66 -7.77
C ALA A 232 33.36 29.48 -6.64
N GLU A 233 34.34 28.92 -5.92
CA GLU A 233 35.26 29.73 -5.11
C GLU A 233 36.67 29.16 -5.24
N ARG A 234 37.44 29.71 -6.18
CA ARG A 234 38.91 29.83 -6.20
C ARG A 234 39.30 30.45 -7.55
N GLY A 235 39.16 31.76 -7.64
CA GLY A 235 39.50 32.53 -8.82
C GLY A 235 39.59 34.02 -8.53
N ALA A 236 40.15 34.40 -7.38
CA ALA A 236 40.50 35.78 -7.08
C ALA A 236 41.94 35.85 -6.57
N GLY A 237 42.77 36.59 -7.29
CA GLY A 237 43.93 37.27 -6.70
C GLY A 237 45.28 36.57 -6.76
N HIS A 238 45.89 36.48 -7.96
CA HIS A 238 47.32 36.78 -8.08
C HIS A 238 47.72 36.97 -9.55
N ARG A 239 47.87 38.22 -9.97
CA ARG A 239 48.91 38.65 -10.91
C ARG A 239 49.14 40.15 -10.72
N ARG A 240 50.43 40.47 -10.76
CA ARG A 240 51.07 41.75 -10.44
C ARG A 240 50.68 42.84 -11.43
#